data_AF-A0A2V9IE84-F1
#
_entry.id   AF-A0A2V9IE84-F1
#
_cell.length_a   1.000
_cell.length_b   1.000
_cell.length_c   1.000
_cell.angle_alpha   90.00
_cell.angle_beta   90.00
_cell.angle_gamma   90.00
#
_symmetry.space_group_name_H-M   'P 1'
#
loop_
_entity.id
_entity.type
_entity.pdbx_description
1 polymer ?
#
loop_
_entity_poly.entity_id
_entity_poly.type
_entity_poly.pdbx_seq_one_letter_code
_entity_poly.pdbx_strand_id
1 'polypeptide(L)'
;MVSGGILNLGPGQLEAWQELYAAAGRVSDLGPWKWMSEMDVFGIQVPSTAELVFASVMAELGEHYAVAAYRGASALYSFLAMTVDQDSPPESVLEVPMIQASFGGRNELRKEDHEIIKRLGLRFRGANAWPAFRSYRPGYLPWFLEDDEIEVLRLILEQVLDVAPRVKDDPALVSASDSHTFLVRVQRAQPPTWED
;
A
#
# COMPACT_ATOMS: atom_id res chain seq x y z
N MET A 1 13.64 22.22 3.60
CA MET A 1 12.48 23.10 3.42
C MET A 1 11.50 22.44 2.44
N VAL A 2 10.56 21.62 2.91
CA VAL A 2 9.38 21.20 2.12
C VAL A 2 8.23 20.95 3.12
N SER A 3 7.65 22.02 3.67
CA SER A 3 6.47 21.94 4.56
C SER A 3 5.23 22.58 3.94
N GLY A 4 5.35 23.18 2.75
CA GLY A 4 4.28 23.96 2.13
C GLY A 4 3.32 23.18 1.22
N GLY A 5 3.71 21.99 0.75
CA GLY A 5 2.95 21.24 -0.27
C GLY A 5 1.69 20.55 0.27
N ILE A 6 1.82 19.80 1.36
CA ILE A 6 0.71 19.00 1.94
C ILE A 6 -0.37 19.90 2.56
N LEU A 7 0.01 21.09 3.02
CA LEU A 7 -0.91 22.01 3.70
C LEU A 7 -1.76 22.84 2.74
N ASN A 8 -1.36 22.91 1.46
CA ASN A 8 -2.04 23.69 0.42
C ASN A 8 -2.60 22.81 -0.71
N LEU A 9 -3.26 21.71 -0.36
CA LEU A 9 -3.96 20.87 -1.36
C LEU A 9 -5.00 21.67 -2.14
N GLY A 10 -4.88 21.70 -3.47
CA GLY A 10 -5.93 22.19 -4.37
C GLY A 10 -7.13 21.23 -4.44
N PRO A 11 -8.24 21.61 -5.12
CA PRO A 11 -9.44 20.78 -5.20
C PRO A 11 -9.19 19.36 -5.73
N GLY A 12 -8.42 19.21 -6.81
CA GLY A 12 -8.10 17.90 -7.39
C GLY A 12 -7.25 17.01 -6.48
N GLN A 13 -6.28 17.60 -5.77
CA GLN A 13 -5.49 16.86 -4.78
C GLN A 13 -6.36 16.41 -3.61
N LEU A 14 -7.30 17.24 -3.15
CA LEU A 14 -8.21 16.88 -2.07
C LEU A 14 -9.13 15.71 -2.47
N GLU A 15 -9.59 15.69 -3.72
CA GLU A 15 -10.34 14.56 -4.29
C GLU A 15 -9.50 13.27 -4.34
N ALA A 16 -8.26 13.34 -4.82
CA ALA A 16 -7.36 12.18 -4.83
C ALA A 16 -7.12 11.61 -3.40
N TRP A 17 -6.94 12.48 -2.41
CA TRP A 17 -6.86 12.07 -1.01
C TRP A 17 -8.17 11.44 -0.51
N GLN A 18 -9.33 12.02 -0.85
CA GLN A 18 -10.63 11.48 -0.48
C GLN A 18 -10.82 10.06 -1.01
N GLU A 19 -10.46 9.82 -2.27
CA GLU A 19 -10.53 8.49 -2.90
C GLU A 19 -9.54 7.51 -2.28
N LEU A 20 -8.31 7.94 -1.97
CA LEU A 20 -7.31 7.12 -1.29
C LEU A 20 -7.81 6.67 0.09
N TYR A 21 -8.33 7.60 0.91
CA TYR A 21 -8.90 7.26 2.22
C TYR A 21 -10.13 6.34 2.10
N ALA A 22 -10.96 6.51 1.06
CA ALA A 22 -12.10 5.63 0.80
C ALA A 22 -11.66 4.21 0.41
N ALA A 23 -10.63 4.06 -0.42
CA ALA A 23 -10.04 2.76 -0.75
C ALA A 23 -9.42 2.09 0.49
N ALA A 24 -8.65 2.84 1.28
CA ALA A 24 -8.06 2.35 2.53
C ALA A 24 -9.11 1.89 3.53
N GLY A 25 -10.20 2.64 3.70
CA GLY A 25 -11.32 2.26 4.56
C GLY A 25 -11.95 0.91 4.15
N ARG A 26 -12.20 0.72 2.85
CA ARG A 26 -12.72 -0.56 2.33
C ARG A 26 -11.74 -1.72 2.58
N VAL A 27 -10.44 -1.50 2.43
CA VAL A 27 -9.42 -2.53 2.72
C VAL A 27 -9.41 -2.87 4.21
N SER A 28 -9.53 -1.87 5.08
CA SER A 28 -9.64 -2.07 6.54
C SER A 28 -10.87 -2.89 6.92
N ASP A 29 -12.02 -2.58 6.31
CA ASP A 29 -13.27 -3.32 6.51
C ASP A 29 -13.16 -4.78 6.04
N LEU A 30 -12.48 -5.01 4.89
CA LEU A 30 -12.21 -6.35 4.37
C LEU A 30 -11.29 -7.15 5.31
N GLY A 31 -10.26 -6.50 5.85
CA GLY A 31 -9.27 -7.10 6.75
C GLY A 31 -8.51 -8.27 6.13
N PRO A 32 -7.83 -8.09 4.97
CA PRO A 32 -7.19 -9.17 4.22
C PRO A 32 -6.07 -9.88 4.99
N TRP A 33 -5.42 -9.17 5.91
CA TRP A 33 -4.42 -9.71 6.86
C TRP A 33 -4.93 -10.86 7.76
N LYS A 34 -6.23 -11.16 7.75
CA LYS A 34 -6.78 -12.33 8.45
C LYS A 34 -6.51 -13.65 7.72
N TRP A 35 -6.17 -13.61 6.43
CA TRP A 35 -5.88 -14.81 5.62
C TRP A 35 -4.71 -14.67 4.65
N MET A 36 -4.28 -13.44 4.34
CA MET A 36 -3.06 -13.19 3.57
C MET A 36 -1.86 -12.93 4.49
N SER A 37 -0.68 -13.28 4.01
CA SER A 37 0.62 -13.03 4.60
C SER A 37 1.44 -12.05 3.77
N GLU A 38 2.51 -11.50 4.35
CA GLU A 38 3.40 -10.57 3.65
C GLU A 38 4.12 -11.17 2.43
N MET A 39 4.18 -12.50 2.37
CA MET A 39 4.74 -13.25 1.23
C MET A 39 3.73 -13.49 0.11
N ASP A 40 2.44 -13.22 0.35
CA ASP A 40 1.38 -13.30 -0.66
C ASP A 40 1.40 -12.05 -1.54
N VAL A 41 2.35 -12.02 -2.47
CA VAL A 41 2.63 -10.88 -3.34
C VAL A 41 1.98 -11.07 -4.71
N PHE A 42 1.38 -10.00 -5.24
CA PHE A 42 0.91 -9.94 -6.63
C PHE A 42 1.27 -8.61 -7.27
N GLY A 43 1.49 -8.62 -8.59
CA GLY A 43 1.81 -7.48 -9.41
C GLY A 43 0.57 -6.81 -10.02
N ILE A 44 0.71 -5.52 -10.29
CA ILE A 44 -0.25 -4.69 -11.02
C ILE A 44 0.56 -3.90 -12.05
N GLN A 45 0.13 -3.90 -13.30
CA GLN A 45 0.62 -2.95 -14.29
C GLN A 45 -0.20 -1.66 -14.24
N VAL A 46 0.45 -0.56 -13.87
CA VAL A 46 -0.17 0.77 -13.82
C VAL A 46 -0.57 1.19 -15.25
N PRO A 47 -1.86 1.43 -15.53
CA PRO A 47 -2.32 1.69 -16.91
C PRO A 47 -1.70 2.93 -17.56
N SER A 48 -1.43 3.98 -16.78
CA SER A 48 -0.93 5.26 -17.28
C SER A 48 0.57 5.24 -17.62
N THR A 49 1.36 4.38 -16.97
CA THR A 49 2.83 4.37 -17.08
C THR A 49 3.40 3.05 -17.58
N ALA A 50 2.59 1.99 -17.64
CA ALA A 50 3.01 0.59 -17.82
C ALA A 50 4.00 0.08 -16.75
N GLU A 51 4.16 0.83 -15.65
CA GLU A 51 5.00 0.45 -14.52
C GLU A 51 4.43 -0.76 -13.81
N LEU A 52 5.27 -1.73 -13.47
CA LEU A 52 4.89 -2.85 -12.61
C LEU A 52 5.07 -2.45 -11.15
N VAL A 53 4.00 -2.62 -10.36
CA VAL A 53 3.99 -2.37 -8.92
C VAL A 53 3.48 -3.62 -8.21
N PHE A 54 4.18 -4.06 -7.16
CA PHE A 54 3.86 -5.29 -6.44
C PHE A 54 3.23 -4.98 -5.09
N ALA A 55 2.06 -5.54 -4.84
CA ALA A 55 1.33 -5.39 -3.59
C ALA A 55 1.68 -6.52 -2.61
N SER A 56 1.88 -6.19 -1.34
CA SER A 56 2.01 -7.14 -0.22
C SER A 56 1.07 -6.72 0.90
N VAL A 57 0.35 -7.69 1.49
CA VAL A 57 -0.52 -7.49 2.65
C VAL A 57 0.22 -7.94 3.90
N MET A 58 0.54 -7.00 4.79
CA MET A 58 1.35 -7.24 5.97
C MET A 58 0.49 -7.38 7.23
N ALA A 59 0.88 -8.34 8.06
CA ALA A 59 0.29 -8.58 9.37
C ALA A 59 1.40 -8.95 10.35
N GLU A 60 1.99 -7.97 11.03
CA GLU A 60 3.02 -8.24 12.02
C GLU A 60 2.35 -8.51 13.38
N LEU A 61 2.38 -9.78 13.81
CA LEU A 61 1.93 -10.24 15.14
C LEU A 61 0.52 -9.76 15.58
N GLY A 62 -0.32 -9.37 14.61
CA GLY A 62 -1.65 -8.78 14.88
C GLY A 62 -1.64 -7.34 15.36
N GLU A 63 -0.48 -6.69 15.42
CA GLU A 63 -0.29 -5.32 15.91
C GLU A 63 -0.08 -4.31 14.78
N HIS A 64 0.58 -4.69 13.68
CA HIS A 64 0.78 -3.82 12.52
C HIS A 64 0.08 -4.38 11.27
N TYR A 65 -0.96 -3.69 10.81
CA TYR A 65 -1.67 -4.00 9.57
C TYR A 65 -1.28 -3.00 8.50
N ALA A 66 -0.83 -3.49 7.34
CA ALA A 66 -0.49 -2.61 6.24
C ALA A 66 -0.68 -3.27 4.86
N VAL A 67 -0.77 -2.42 3.85
CA VAL A 67 -0.54 -2.79 2.45
C VAL A 67 0.68 -2.03 1.96
N ALA A 68 1.69 -2.74 1.49
CA ALA A 68 2.87 -2.17 0.87
C ALA A 68 2.80 -2.32 -0.65
N ALA A 69 3.36 -1.33 -1.35
CA ALA A 69 3.47 -1.27 -2.79
C ALA A 69 4.95 -1.06 -3.18
N TYR A 70 5.53 -2.05 -3.84
CA TYR A 70 6.92 -2.03 -4.33
C TYR A 70 6.93 -1.67 -5.80
N ARG A 71 7.50 -0.51 -6.12
CA ARG A 71 7.58 0.01 -7.49
C ARG A 71 8.75 -0.62 -8.25
N GLY A 72 8.42 -1.44 -9.25
CA GLY A 72 9.38 -2.16 -10.07
C GLY A 72 10.05 -3.35 -9.37
N ALA A 73 10.72 -4.18 -10.17
CA ALA A 73 11.36 -5.40 -9.70
C ALA A 73 12.46 -5.15 -8.65
N SER A 74 13.20 -4.04 -8.75
CA SER A 74 14.27 -3.72 -7.79
C SER A 74 13.72 -3.53 -6.37
N ALA A 75 12.60 -2.81 -6.21
CA ALA A 75 11.98 -2.60 -4.91
C ALA A 75 11.45 -3.91 -4.32
N LEU A 76 10.83 -4.76 -5.17
CA LEU A 76 10.37 -6.08 -4.77
C LEU A 76 11.53 -6.96 -4.30
N TYR A 77 12.62 -7.02 -5.06
CA TYR A 77 13.78 -7.84 -4.67
C TYR A 77 14.48 -7.31 -3.41
N SER A 78 14.49 -6.00 -3.16
CA SER A 78 14.94 -5.43 -1.88
C SER A 78 14.10 -5.95 -0.71
N PHE A 79 12.77 -5.99 -0.87
CA PHE A 79 11.88 -6.58 0.14
C PHE A 79 12.14 -8.08 0.32
N LEU A 80 12.15 -8.87 -0.75
CA LEU A 80 12.37 -10.31 -0.67
C LEU A 80 13.73 -10.65 -0.04
N ALA A 81 14.78 -9.90 -0.37
CA ALA A 81 16.10 -10.06 0.22
C ALA A 81 16.11 -9.77 1.73
N MET A 82 15.38 -8.75 2.18
CA MET A 82 15.22 -8.46 3.61
C MET A 82 14.48 -9.59 4.33
N THR A 83 13.40 -10.12 3.74
CA THR A 83 12.57 -11.15 4.40
C THR A 83 13.27 -12.51 4.53
N VAL A 84 14.21 -12.83 3.64
CA VAL A 84 15.00 -14.08 3.76
C VAL A 84 16.18 -13.95 4.72
N ASP A 85 16.61 -12.72 5.04
CA ASP A 85 17.71 -12.45 5.95
C ASP A 85 17.22 -12.44 7.41
N GLN A 86 17.38 -13.56 8.10
CA GLN A 86 16.94 -13.72 9.49
C GLN A 86 17.75 -12.88 10.49
N ASP A 87 18.91 -12.36 10.08
CA ASP A 87 19.77 -11.52 10.91
C ASP A 87 19.53 -10.02 10.66
N SER A 88 18.64 -9.67 9.72
CA SER A 88 18.31 -8.28 9.42
C SER A 88 17.64 -7.63 10.64
N PRO A 89 18.17 -6.50 11.13
CA PRO A 89 17.55 -5.81 12.24
C PRO A 89 16.23 -5.15 11.80
N PRO A 90 15.27 -4.90 12.72
CA PRO A 90 13.96 -4.36 12.36
C PRO A 90 14.00 -3.03 11.58
N GLU A 91 15.01 -2.19 11.83
CA GLU A 91 15.22 -0.94 11.09
C GLU A 91 15.56 -1.11 9.61
N SER A 92 15.96 -2.31 9.16
CA SER A 92 16.22 -2.61 7.74
C SER A 92 15.01 -2.33 6.85
N VAL A 93 13.80 -2.36 7.39
CA VAL A 93 12.57 -1.98 6.67
C VAL A 93 12.61 -0.55 6.13
N LEU A 94 13.39 0.35 6.77
CA LEU A 94 13.56 1.74 6.32
C LEU A 94 14.40 1.85 5.03
N GLU A 95 15.21 0.83 4.74
CA GLU A 95 16.04 0.76 3.54
C GLU A 95 15.34 0.03 2.38
N VAL A 96 14.11 -0.47 2.59
CA VAL A 96 13.30 -1.06 1.51
C VAL A 96 12.47 0.04 0.83
N PRO A 97 12.70 0.35 -0.47
CA PRO A 97 11.87 1.32 -1.17
C PRO A 97 10.43 0.81 -1.30
N MET A 98 9.47 1.53 -0.71
CA MET A 98 8.05 1.16 -0.78
C MET A 98 7.13 2.35 -0.54
N ILE A 99 5.90 2.22 -1.01
CA ILE A 99 4.78 3.08 -0.63
C ILE A 99 3.85 2.24 0.24
N GLN A 100 3.38 2.76 1.36
CA GLN A 100 2.63 1.99 2.34
C GLN A 100 1.36 2.72 2.78
N ALA A 101 0.27 1.94 2.91
CA ALA A 101 -0.89 2.28 3.72
C ALA A 101 -0.86 1.40 4.99
N SER A 102 -0.67 1.99 6.17
CA SER A 102 -0.73 1.29 7.46
C SER A 102 -1.97 1.70 8.25
N PHE A 103 -2.45 0.82 9.13
CA PHE A 103 -3.67 1.00 9.92
C PHE A 103 -3.35 0.87 11.40
N GLY A 104 -3.11 2.01 12.04
CA GLY A 104 -2.62 2.06 13.43
C GLY A 104 -3.43 3.00 14.32
N GLY A 105 -2.76 3.43 15.39
CA GLY A 105 -3.27 4.32 16.40
C GLY A 105 -3.36 5.78 15.95
N ARG A 106 -4.31 6.51 16.54
CA ARG A 106 -4.43 7.96 16.33
C ARG A 106 -3.13 8.72 16.69
N ASN A 107 -2.39 8.21 17.67
CA ASN A 107 -1.14 8.78 18.18
C ASN A 107 0.09 8.52 17.29
N GLU A 108 -0.02 7.62 16.31
CA GLU A 108 1.05 7.34 15.35
C GLU A 108 1.02 8.31 14.14
N LEU A 109 -0.09 9.03 13.98
CA LEU A 109 -0.25 10.03 12.94
C LEU A 109 0.56 11.30 13.25
N ARG A 110 1.09 11.89 12.18
CA ARG A 110 1.73 13.21 12.22
C ARG A 110 0.66 14.29 12.09
N LYS A 111 1.07 15.53 12.38
CA LYS A 111 0.18 16.70 12.36
C LYS A 111 -0.50 16.86 10.99
N GLU A 112 0.24 16.67 9.92
CA GLU A 112 -0.22 16.85 8.55
C GLU A 112 -1.27 15.79 8.17
N ASP A 113 -1.17 14.54 8.66
CA ASP A 113 -2.23 13.53 8.46
C ASP A 113 -3.54 14.00 9.11
N HIS A 114 -3.46 14.48 10.35
CA HIS A 114 -4.63 15.00 11.06
C HIS A 114 -5.26 16.19 10.33
N GLU A 115 -4.45 17.03 9.69
CA GLU A 115 -4.95 18.16 8.91
C GLU A 115 -5.68 17.71 7.64
N ILE A 116 -5.15 16.72 6.91
CA ILE A 116 -5.85 16.12 5.76
C ILE A 116 -7.16 15.48 6.21
N ILE A 117 -7.13 14.62 7.23
CA ILE A 117 -8.32 13.94 7.78
C ILE A 117 -9.40 14.96 8.18
N LYS A 118 -8.98 16.04 8.85
CA LYS A 118 -9.89 17.11 9.27
C LYS A 118 -10.48 17.85 8.08
N ARG A 119 -9.69 18.16 7.05
CA ARG A 119 -10.15 18.84 5.82
C ARG A 119 -11.17 17.99 5.05
N LEU A 120 -10.98 16.68 5.03
CA LEU A 120 -11.89 15.71 4.40
C LEU A 120 -13.14 15.43 5.25
N GLY A 121 -13.20 15.90 6.50
CA GLY A 121 -14.31 15.64 7.40
C GLY A 121 -14.41 14.18 7.87
N LEU A 122 -13.33 13.41 7.74
CA LEU A 122 -13.29 11.99 8.05
C LEU A 122 -13.22 11.75 9.57
N ARG A 123 -13.74 10.60 10.00
CA ARG A 123 -13.73 10.17 11.40
C ARG A 123 -13.42 8.67 11.47
N PHE A 124 -12.49 8.32 12.36
CA PHE A 124 -12.09 6.95 12.61
C PHE A 124 -12.33 6.59 14.08
N ARG A 125 -12.61 5.31 14.35
CA ARG A 125 -12.85 4.78 15.69
C ARG A 125 -12.14 3.44 15.83
N GLY A 126 -11.44 3.24 16.95
CA GLY A 126 -10.64 2.04 17.21
C GLY A 126 -9.14 2.33 17.24
N ALA A 127 -8.39 1.39 17.81
CA ALA A 127 -6.94 1.49 17.96
C ALA A 127 -6.18 1.25 16.65
N ASN A 128 -6.70 0.43 15.72
CA ASN A 128 -6.04 0.08 14.45
C ASN A 128 -6.88 0.52 13.25
N ALA A 129 -7.46 1.72 13.34
CA ALA A 129 -8.46 2.20 12.40
C ALA A 129 -8.06 3.54 11.75
N TRP A 130 -6.87 4.07 12.06
CA TRP A 130 -6.38 5.33 11.52
C TRP A 130 -5.39 5.04 10.39
N PRO A 131 -5.77 5.26 9.12
CA PRO A 131 -4.86 5.05 8.00
C PRO A 131 -3.73 6.09 8.04
N ALA A 132 -2.49 5.63 7.88
CA ALA A 132 -1.32 6.46 7.63
C ALA A 132 -0.72 6.07 6.29
N PHE A 133 -0.25 7.06 5.54
CA PHE A 133 0.29 6.85 4.19
C PHE A 133 1.72 7.38 4.11
N ARG A 134 2.66 6.51 3.74
CA ARG A 134 4.09 6.82 3.77
C ARG A 134 4.83 6.33 2.52
N SER A 135 5.77 7.15 2.07
CA SER A 135 6.80 6.80 1.08
C SER A 135 8.12 6.54 1.81
N TYR A 136 8.69 5.37 1.57
CA TYR A 136 9.97 4.90 2.10
C TYR A 136 11.01 5.03 0.99
N ARG A 137 12.08 5.78 1.28
CA ARG A 137 13.18 6.02 0.37
C ARG A 137 14.48 5.71 1.12
N PRO A 138 15.34 4.79 0.63
CA PRO A 138 16.58 4.42 1.30
C PRO A 138 17.42 5.65 1.67
N GLY A 139 17.96 5.67 2.89
CA GLY A 139 18.69 6.80 3.45
C GLY A 139 17.83 8.01 3.90
N TYR A 140 16.49 7.92 3.88
CA TYR A 140 15.58 8.96 4.38
C TYR A 140 14.57 8.39 5.39
N LEU A 141 14.07 9.23 6.29
CA LEU A 141 12.94 8.86 7.14
C LEU A 141 11.65 8.75 6.29
N PRO A 142 10.71 7.86 6.66
CA PRO A 142 9.42 7.76 5.97
C PRO A 142 8.73 9.11 5.89
N TRP A 143 8.28 9.46 4.69
CA TRP A 143 7.69 10.76 4.40
C TRP A 143 6.28 10.61 3.81
N PHE A 144 5.58 11.72 3.63
CA PHE A 144 4.25 11.71 3.01
C PHE A 144 4.34 11.44 1.52
N LEU A 145 3.21 10.99 0.95
CA LEU A 145 3.10 10.69 -0.47
C LEU A 145 3.20 11.93 -1.34
N GLU A 146 3.80 11.75 -2.51
CA GLU A 146 3.68 12.64 -3.67
C GLU A 146 2.42 12.33 -4.49
N ASP A 147 2.03 13.21 -5.41
CA ASP A 147 0.76 13.10 -6.14
C ASP A 147 0.69 11.79 -6.97
N ASP A 148 1.78 11.35 -7.59
CA ASP A 148 1.83 10.07 -8.32
C ASP A 148 1.71 8.87 -7.37
N GLU A 149 2.33 8.95 -6.19
CA GLU A 149 2.29 7.90 -5.18
C GLU A 149 0.88 7.74 -4.60
N ILE A 150 0.07 8.82 -4.50
CA ILE A 150 -1.34 8.76 -4.10
C ILE A 150 -2.16 7.95 -5.12
N GLU A 151 -1.98 8.22 -6.41
CA GLU A 151 -2.69 7.52 -7.48
C GLU A 151 -2.32 6.04 -7.52
N VAL A 152 -1.01 5.72 -7.43
CA VAL A 152 -0.50 4.36 -7.39
C VAL A 152 -1.03 3.62 -6.17
N LEU A 153 -0.94 4.20 -4.98
CA LEU A 153 -1.40 3.51 -3.76
C LEU A 153 -2.91 3.29 -3.78
N ARG A 154 -3.70 4.24 -4.29
CA ARG A 154 -5.15 4.06 -4.47
C ARG A 154 -5.43 2.86 -5.38
N LEU A 155 -4.77 2.80 -6.53
CA LEU A 155 -4.91 1.68 -7.47
C LEU A 155 -4.56 0.36 -6.79
N ILE A 156 -3.46 0.30 -6.04
CA ILE A 156 -3.04 -0.90 -5.31
C ILE A 156 -4.11 -1.34 -4.31
N LEU A 157 -4.65 -0.43 -3.51
CA LEU A 157 -5.71 -0.75 -2.56
C LEU A 157 -6.98 -1.25 -3.25
N GLU A 158 -7.34 -0.69 -4.40
CA GLU A 158 -8.46 -1.19 -5.21
C GLU A 158 -8.21 -2.59 -5.77
N GLN A 159 -6.98 -2.90 -6.17
CA GLN A 159 -6.60 -4.23 -6.62
C GLN A 159 -6.56 -5.25 -5.47
N VAL A 160 -6.14 -4.85 -4.27
CA VAL A 160 -6.23 -5.68 -3.06
C VAL A 160 -7.69 -6.06 -2.76
N LEU A 161 -8.63 -5.13 -2.93
CA LEU A 161 -10.06 -5.41 -2.73
C LEU A 161 -10.62 -6.47 -3.67
N ASP A 162 -10.02 -6.66 -4.84
CA ASP A 162 -10.42 -7.69 -5.81
C ASP A 162 -9.64 -9.00 -5.61
N VAL A 163 -8.32 -8.92 -5.44
CA VAL A 163 -7.44 -10.09 -5.35
C VAL A 163 -7.56 -10.79 -4.00
N ALA A 164 -7.63 -10.06 -2.89
CA ALA A 164 -7.61 -10.69 -1.57
C ALA A 164 -8.77 -11.68 -1.34
N PRO A 165 -10.04 -11.39 -1.73
CA PRO A 165 -11.11 -12.38 -1.67
C PRO A 165 -10.82 -13.64 -2.49
N ARG A 166 -10.19 -13.49 -3.65
CA ARG A 166 -9.84 -14.61 -4.53
C ARG A 166 -8.75 -15.49 -3.91
N VAL A 167 -7.75 -14.88 -3.27
CA VAL A 167 -6.71 -15.59 -2.50
C VAL A 167 -7.29 -16.37 -1.32
N LYS A 168 -8.36 -15.86 -0.70
CA LYS A 168 -9.07 -16.59 0.36
C LYS A 168 -9.67 -17.90 -0.12
N ASP A 169 -10.22 -17.90 -1.34
CA ASP A 169 -10.85 -19.06 -1.96
C ASP A 169 -9.81 -20.00 -2.61
N ASP A 170 -8.73 -19.44 -3.15
CA ASP A 170 -7.61 -20.15 -3.77
C ASP A 170 -6.25 -19.54 -3.39
N PRO A 171 -5.62 -20.00 -2.30
CA PRO A 171 -4.31 -19.49 -1.87
C PRO A 171 -3.19 -19.70 -2.92
N ALA A 172 -3.33 -20.70 -3.79
CA ALA A 172 -2.34 -21.01 -4.83
C ALA A 172 -2.18 -19.89 -5.87
N LEU A 173 -3.15 -18.97 -5.93
CA LEU A 173 -3.13 -17.81 -6.81
C LEU A 173 -1.88 -16.91 -6.63
N VAL A 174 -1.38 -16.83 -5.40
CA VAL A 174 -0.23 -16.00 -5.02
C VAL A 174 0.91 -16.79 -4.37
N SER A 175 0.65 -18.04 -3.97
CA SER A 175 1.66 -18.94 -3.38
C SER A 175 2.36 -19.81 -4.44
N ALA A 176 2.81 -19.23 -5.55
CA ALA A 176 3.42 -20.01 -6.63
C ALA A 176 4.57 -20.88 -6.10
N SER A 177 4.64 -22.14 -6.56
CA SER A 177 5.61 -23.14 -6.13
C SER A 177 7.07 -22.78 -6.46
N ASP A 178 7.29 -21.77 -7.30
CA ASP A 178 8.58 -21.17 -7.64
C ASP A 178 8.66 -19.72 -7.11
N SER A 179 9.74 -19.40 -6.40
CA SER A 179 9.92 -18.14 -5.67
C SER A 179 10.06 -16.87 -6.53
N HIS A 180 9.76 -16.94 -7.84
CA HIS A 180 9.99 -15.87 -8.81
C HIS A 180 8.84 -15.63 -9.79
N THR A 181 7.74 -16.37 -9.67
CA THR A 181 6.53 -16.14 -10.48
C THR A 181 5.48 -15.44 -9.64
N PHE A 182 4.92 -14.36 -10.17
CA PHE A 182 3.89 -13.58 -9.50
C PHE A 182 2.68 -13.45 -10.43
N LEU A 183 1.47 -13.55 -9.87
CA LEU A 183 0.26 -13.07 -10.54
C LEU A 183 0.47 -11.60 -10.92
N VAL A 184 0.15 -11.17 -12.15
CA VAL A 184 0.23 -9.77 -12.55
C VAL A 184 -1.07 -9.33 -13.20
N ARG A 185 -1.72 -8.32 -12.62
CA ARG A 185 -2.95 -7.78 -13.18
C ARG A 185 -2.71 -6.66 -14.19
N VAL A 186 -3.36 -6.75 -15.34
CA VAL A 186 -3.24 -5.77 -16.43
C VAL A 186 -4.62 -5.25 -16.82
N GLN A 187 -4.74 -3.94 -17.07
CA GLN A 187 -5.99 -3.34 -17.55
C GLN A 187 -5.99 -3.26 -19.08
N ARG A 188 -7.00 -3.87 -19.73
CA ARG A 188 -7.28 -3.69 -21.15
C ARG A 188 -8.07 -2.41 -21.41
N ALA A 189 -7.79 -1.73 -22.51
CA ALA A 189 -8.31 -0.37 -22.73
C ALA A 189 -9.81 -0.29 -23.10
N GLN A 190 -10.45 -1.34 -23.64
CA GLN A 190 -11.80 -1.22 -24.23
C GLN A 190 -12.66 -2.51 -24.18
N PRO A 191 -13.68 -2.59 -23.31
CA PRO A 191 -13.89 -1.76 -22.12
C PRO A 191 -12.77 -1.97 -21.08
N PRO A 192 -12.53 -1.01 -20.16
CA PRO A 192 -11.62 -1.18 -19.04
C PRO A 192 -11.93 -2.46 -18.26
N THR A 193 -11.08 -3.47 -18.44
CA THR A 193 -11.24 -4.79 -17.82
C THR A 193 -9.88 -5.26 -17.33
N TRP A 194 -9.85 -5.78 -16.10
CA TRP A 194 -8.65 -6.35 -15.51
C TRP A 194 -8.55 -7.84 -15.88
N GLU A 195 -7.38 -8.23 -16.34
CA GLU A 195 -6.99 -9.62 -16.57
C GLU A 195 -5.80 -9.98 -15.69
N ASP A 196 -5.61 -11.28 -15.49
CA ASP A 196 -4.46 -11.89 -14.78
C ASP A 196 -3.36 -12.33 -15.77
#